data_AF-A0A060WKJ2-F1
#
_entry.id   AF-A0A060WKJ2-F1
#
_cell.length_a   1.000
_cell.length_b   1.000
_cell.length_c   1.000
_cell.angle_alpha   90.00
_cell.angle_beta   90.00
_cell.angle_gamma   90.00
#
_symmetry.space_group_name_H-M   'P 1'
#
loop_
_entity.id
_entity.type
_entity.pdbx_description
1 polymer ?
#
loop_
_entity_poly.entity_id
_entity_poly.type
_entity_poly.pdbx_seq_one_letter_code
_entity_poly.pdbx_strand_id
1 'polypeptide(L)'
;MASTKGVPRMGKMLIELMTLLGVVGLSNSAIQRPDYDDTAAPEFLNPSWMADLPDSRPLSEVTMPGTHNTMAIYGGALAECQSWSLASQLRAGVRFLDVRVRHVRGNLTIHHGVSYQRAHFGDVLEGVADFLREYPSEMVLMRLKEEFSETFDIYGAVVSYIHLYADWDLLWHSRLMPTVGQARGKLIVLQDFGGPDLGMRYGSLDIADDWKVPTLLHVAEKWQSVHEHLETAPVGNKAYIFLTYGSGAGIFAYPNAIAQRINARLYDYLMALIGQNRRFGIITMDFPASPLLQMIINFN
;
A
#
# COMPACT_ATOMS: atom_id res chain seq x y z
N MET A 1 -48.17 73.18 29.47
CA MET A 1 -48.52 71.75 29.41
C MET A 1 -48.80 71.41 27.95
N ALA A 2 -47.77 70.92 27.26
CA ALA A 2 -47.77 70.51 25.86
C ALA A 2 -47.16 69.09 25.85
N SER A 3 -47.35 68.16 24.92
CA SER A 3 -48.21 67.94 23.77
C SER A 3 -47.90 66.50 23.34
N THR A 4 -48.89 65.77 22.80
CA THR A 4 -48.81 64.70 21.78
C THR A 4 -47.57 63.79 21.69
N LYS A 5 -47.76 62.47 21.79
CA LYS A 5 -46.84 61.48 21.19
C LYS A 5 -47.58 60.56 20.22
N GLY A 6 -47.33 60.82 18.93
CA GLY A 6 -47.57 59.89 17.83
C GLY A 6 -46.44 58.87 17.69
N VAL A 7 -46.75 57.81 16.95
CA VAL A 7 -45.90 56.67 16.59
C VAL A 7 -44.71 57.11 15.72
N PRO A 8 -43.55 56.42 15.83
CA PRO A 8 -42.71 56.21 14.66
C PRO A 8 -42.38 54.73 14.40
N ARG A 9 -42.44 54.37 13.11
CA ARG A 9 -41.82 53.19 12.50
C ARG A 9 -40.38 53.54 12.07
N MET A 10 -39.55 52.49 12.09
CA MET A 10 -38.37 52.25 11.24
C MET A 10 -37.05 52.98 11.56
N GLY A 11 -36.05 52.18 11.95
CA GLY A 11 -34.64 52.54 11.96
C GLY A 11 -33.79 51.27 11.96
N LYS A 12 -33.18 50.97 10.80
CA LYS A 12 -32.13 49.95 10.64
C LYS A 12 -30.95 50.26 11.58
N MET A 13 -30.40 49.26 12.27
CA MET A 13 -28.96 49.27 12.56
C MET A 13 -28.43 47.84 12.62
N LEU A 14 -27.60 47.55 11.62
CA LEU A 14 -26.80 46.36 11.41
C LEU A 14 -25.58 46.41 12.34
N ILE A 15 -25.23 45.25 12.91
CA ILE A 15 -23.86 44.68 13.04
C ILE A 15 -22.76 45.62 13.53
N GLU A 16 -22.22 45.33 14.71
CA GLU A 16 -20.78 45.44 14.98
C GLU A 16 -20.41 44.63 16.25
N LEU A 17 -20.02 43.37 16.05
CA LEU A 17 -19.05 42.69 16.92
C LEU A 17 -18.39 41.55 16.14
N MET A 18 -17.43 41.91 15.30
CA MET A 18 -16.50 40.99 14.64
C MET A 18 -15.10 41.52 14.87
N THR A 19 -14.29 40.75 15.59
CA THR A 19 -12.82 40.70 15.75
C THR A 19 -12.56 40.34 17.20
N LEU A 20 -11.90 39.25 17.61
CA LEU A 20 -10.80 38.54 16.98
C LEU A 20 -10.67 37.16 17.67
N LEU A 21 -11.41 36.14 17.23
CA LEU A 21 -10.90 34.77 17.39
C LEU A 21 -10.25 34.43 16.08
N GLY A 22 -8.92 34.50 16.04
CA GLY A 22 -8.14 33.87 15.01
C GLY A 22 -8.55 32.41 14.98
N VAL A 23 -9.35 32.04 13.98
CA VAL A 23 -9.42 30.66 13.53
C VAL A 23 -8.04 30.40 12.98
N VAL A 24 -7.14 29.91 13.83
CA VAL A 24 -6.00 29.13 13.37
C VAL A 24 -6.66 27.95 12.69
N GLY A 25 -6.85 28.06 11.37
CA GLY A 25 -7.07 26.88 10.56
C GLY A 25 -5.88 26.00 10.84
N LEU A 26 -6.09 24.92 11.60
CA LEU A 26 -5.15 23.82 11.64
C LEU A 26 -5.14 23.24 10.22
N SER A 27 -4.37 23.85 9.33
CA SER A 27 -3.89 23.20 8.14
C SER A 27 -3.05 22.04 8.66
N ASN A 28 -3.60 20.83 8.72
CA ASN A 28 -2.79 19.63 8.84
C ASN A 28 -1.93 19.59 7.59
N SER A 29 -0.71 20.12 7.70
CA SER A 29 0.29 19.99 6.66
C SER A 29 0.61 18.50 6.52
N ALA A 30 0.70 18.03 5.29
CA ALA A 30 1.25 16.71 5.02
C ALA A 30 2.63 16.56 5.69
N ILE A 31 2.92 15.36 6.18
CA ILE A 31 4.13 14.95 6.84
C ILE A 31 4.99 14.21 5.81
N GLN A 32 6.24 14.66 5.67
CA GLN A 32 7.28 13.95 4.93
C GLN A 32 8.49 13.77 5.84
N ARG A 33 8.78 12.52 6.19
CA ARG A 33 9.92 12.08 7.01
C ARG A 33 10.58 10.88 6.33
N PRO A 34 11.80 10.49 6.72
CA PRO A 34 12.46 9.31 6.16
C PRO A 34 11.70 7.99 6.34
N ASP A 35 10.86 7.91 7.37
CA ASP A 35 10.05 6.74 7.74
C ASP A 35 8.59 6.81 7.27
N TYR A 36 8.06 7.99 6.96
CA TYR A 36 6.63 8.17 6.72
C TYR A 36 6.37 9.36 5.79
N ASP A 37 5.51 9.16 4.79
CA ASP A 37 5.15 10.17 3.81
C ASP A 37 3.65 10.12 3.48
N ASP A 38 2.91 11.17 3.84
CA ASP A 38 1.51 11.36 3.41
C ASP A 38 1.32 12.55 2.45
N THR A 39 2.41 13.02 1.84
CA THR A 39 2.36 13.98 0.73
C THR A 39 1.88 13.31 -0.55
N ALA A 40 1.50 14.13 -1.54
CA ALA A 40 0.97 13.63 -2.81
C ALA A 40 2.00 12.96 -3.73
N ALA A 41 3.31 13.14 -3.46
CA ALA A 41 4.37 12.62 -4.32
C ALA A 41 5.60 12.19 -3.51
N PRO A 42 6.27 11.09 -3.91
CA PRO A 42 7.51 10.66 -3.28
C PRO A 42 8.60 11.75 -3.34
N GLU A 43 9.44 11.83 -2.30
CA GLU A 43 10.60 12.73 -2.25
C GLU A 43 11.55 12.51 -3.44
N PHE A 44 11.81 11.24 -3.76
CA PHE A 44 12.57 10.81 -4.94
C PHE A 44 12.09 9.45 -5.43
N LEU A 45 12.54 9.08 -6.63
CA LEU A 45 12.14 7.87 -7.34
C LEU A 45 13.30 6.87 -7.45
N ASN A 46 12.97 5.58 -7.49
CA ASN A 46 13.89 4.50 -7.81
C ASN A 46 13.21 3.45 -8.72
N PRO A 47 12.94 3.80 -9.98
CA PRO A 47 12.03 3.03 -10.82
C PRO A 47 12.66 1.75 -11.42
N SER A 48 13.98 1.59 -11.38
CA SER A 48 14.69 0.50 -12.07
C SER A 48 15.71 -0.23 -11.18
N TRP A 49 15.47 -0.29 -9.87
CA TRP A 49 16.44 -0.84 -8.92
C TRP A 49 16.74 -2.33 -9.12
N MET A 50 15.83 -3.09 -9.73
CA MET A 50 16.07 -4.52 -9.97
C MET A 50 17.01 -4.78 -11.16
N ALA A 51 17.36 -3.76 -11.96
CA ALA A 51 18.25 -3.89 -13.11
C ALA A 51 19.61 -4.52 -12.74
N ASP A 52 20.15 -4.20 -11.56
CA ASP A 52 21.46 -4.66 -11.12
C ASP A 52 21.44 -6.05 -10.45
N LEU A 53 20.27 -6.65 -10.25
CA LEU A 53 20.15 -7.97 -9.63
C LEU A 53 20.61 -9.09 -10.60
N PRO A 54 21.33 -10.12 -10.14
CA PRO A 54 21.69 -11.26 -10.98
C PRO A 54 20.47 -12.06 -11.41
N ASP A 55 20.36 -12.38 -12.71
CA ASP A 55 19.23 -13.13 -13.27
C ASP A 55 19.05 -14.54 -12.65
N SER A 56 20.13 -15.13 -12.15
CA SER A 56 20.12 -16.44 -11.48
C SER A 56 19.64 -16.40 -10.04
N ARG A 57 19.51 -15.22 -9.42
CA ARG A 57 19.04 -15.09 -8.03
C ARG A 57 17.58 -15.54 -7.95
N PRO A 58 17.20 -16.45 -7.04
CA PRO A 58 15.79 -16.77 -6.81
C PRO A 58 15.04 -15.53 -6.33
N LEU A 59 13.81 -15.32 -6.80
CA LEU A 59 13.01 -14.18 -6.37
C LEU A 59 12.72 -14.23 -4.86
N SER A 60 12.62 -15.43 -4.28
CA SER A 60 12.53 -15.64 -2.84
C SER A 60 13.69 -15.06 -2.06
N GLU A 61 14.84 -14.82 -2.68
CA GLU A 61 16.03 -14.24 -2.05
C GLU A 61 16.14 -12.73 -2.18
N VAL A 62 15.16 -12.05 -2.81
CA VAL A 62 15.15 -10.59 -2.99
C VAL A 62 14.42 -9.93 -1.82
N THR A 63 15.02 -8.90 -1.25
CA THR A 63 14.38 -8.02 -0.27
C THR A 63 13.69 -6.87 -1.03
N MET A 64 12.39 -6.67 -0.87
CA MET A 64 11.69 -5.64 -1.64
C MET A 64 10.60 -4.92 -0.85
N PRO A 65 10.37 -3.62 -1.14
CA PRO A 65 9.28 -2.89 -0.54
C PRO A 65 7.93 -3.23 -1.17
N GLY A 66 6.90 -3.27 -0.32
CA GLY A 66 5.51 -3.46 -0.72
C GLY A 66 4.56 -2.45 -0.07
N THR A 67 3.36 -2.32 -0.63
CA THR A 67 2.28 -1.51 -0.04
C THR A 67 1.08 -2.36 0.31
N HIS A 68 0.57 -2.18 1.53
CA HIS A 68 -0.69 -2.79 1.96
C HIS A 68 -1.87 -1.97 1.42
N ASN A 69 -2.93 -2.65 0.97
CA ASN A 69 -4.07 -2.03 0.30
C ASN A 69 -3.61 -0.91 -0.66
N THR A 70 -2.78 -1.28 -1.65
CA THR A 70 -2.03 -0.36 -2.54
C THR A 70 -2.87 0.80 -3.08
N MET A 71 -4.14 0.53 -3.39
CA MET A 71 -5.05 1.49 -4.01
C MET A 71 -5.96 2.21 -3.00
N ALA A 72 -5.76 1.99 -1.69
CA ALA A 72 -6.58 2.60 -0.64
C ALA A 72 -6.12 4.05 -0.35
N ILE A 73 -6.43 4.95 -1.27
CA ILE A 73 -6.11 6.38 -1.23
C ILE A 73 -7.35 7.26 -0.94
N TYR A 74 -8.53 6.66 -0.75
CA TYR A 74 -9.78 7.35 -0.45
C TYR A 74 -10.58 6.72 0.70
N GLY A 75 -11.39 7.55 1.35
CA GLY A 75 -12.37 7.10 2.35
C GLY A 75 -12.08 7.60 3.77
N GLY A 76 -11.13 8.51 3.92
CA GLY A 76 -10.74 9.12 5.18
C GLY A 76 -9.84 8.22 6.03
N ALA A 77 -9.48 8.72 7.21
CA ALA A 77 -8.40 8.15 8.03
C ALA A 77 -8.56 6.66 8.41
N LEU A 78 -9.78 6.13 8.44
CA LEU A 78 -10.03 4.70 8.73
C LEU A 78 -9.80 3.78 7.52
N ALA A 79 -9.87 4.32 6.31
CA ALA A 79 -9.79 3.56 5.07
C ALA A 79 -8.51 3.84 4.27
N GLU A 80 -7.95 5.03 4.37
CA GLU A 80 -6.74 5.42 3.64
C GLU A 80 -5.50 4.76 4.24
N CYS A 81 -4.76 4.03 3.39
CA CYS A 81 -3.51 3.37 3.71
C CYS A 81 -2.32 3.97 2.93
N GLN A 82 -2.59 4.69 1.85
CA GLN A 82 -1.58 5.23 0.95
C GLN A 82 -1.94 6.68 0.57
N SER A 83 -0.92 7.49 0.28
CA SER A 83 -1.05 8.86 -0.25
C SER A 83 -0.65 8.95 -1.73
N TRP A 84 0.21 8.02 -2.18
CA TRP A 84 0.76 8.00 -3.52
C TRP A 84 -0.11 7.21 -4.49
N SER A 85 -0.22 7.69 -5.73
CA SER A 85 -0.82 6.93 -6.83
C SER A 85 -0.04 5.62 -7.10
N LEU A 86 -0.68 4.63 -7.75
CA LEU A 86 -0.01 3.39 -8.19
C LEU A 86 1.28 3.69 -8.98
N ALA A 87 1.21 4.62 -9.92
CA ALA A 87 2.33 5.04 -10.74
C ALA A 87 3.47 5.64 -9.91
N SER A 88 3.14 6.42 -8.89
CA SER A 88 4.12 7.00 -7.95
C SER A 88 4.76 5.92 -7.06
N GLN A 89 3.96 4.97 -6.55
CA GLN A 89 4.47 3.85 -5.74
C GLN A 89 5.46 2.99 -6.53
N LEU A 90 5.10 2.58 -7.74
CA LEU A 90 5.97 1.77 -8.61
C LEU A 90 7.28 2.51 -8.95
N ARG A 91 7.20 3.80 -9.31
CA ARG A 91 8.39 4.62 -9.59
C ARG A 91 9.21 4.94 -8.34
N ALA A 92 8.62 4.96 -7.15
CA ALA A 92 9.35 5.11 -5.89
C ALA A 92 10.13 3.84 -5.50
N GLY A 93 9.82 2.69 -6.09
CA GLY A 93 10.53 1.42 -5.92
C GLY A 93 9.68 0.27 -5.38
N VAL A 94 8.39 0.47 -5.13
CA VAL A 94 7.46 -0.59 -4.68
C VAL A 94 7.38 -1.69 -5.74
N ARG A 95 7.50 -2.96 -5.32
CA ARG A 95 7.40 -4.14 -6.21
C ARG A 95 6.38 -5.19 -5.76
N PHE A 96 5.81 -5.03 -4.57
CA PHE A 96 4.66 -5.81 -4.12
C PHE A 96 3.44 -4.91 -3.92
N LEU A 97 2.32 -5.30 -4.53
CA LEU A 97 1.04 -4.62 -4.45
C LEU A 97 0.00 -5.53 -3.76
N ASP A 98 -0.68 -5.03 -2.74
CA ASP A 98 -1.86 -5.67 -2.15
C ASP A 98 -3.13 -5.06 -2.75
N VAL A 99 -3.70 -5.75 -3.74
CA VAL A 99 -4.85 -5.29 -4.54
C VAL A 99 -6.09 -6.07 -4.16
N ARG A 100 -7.10 -5.34 -3.68
CA ARG A 100 -8.34 -5.93 -3.18
C ARG A 100 -9.52 -5.47 -4.01
N VAL A 101 -10.25 -6.44 -4.54
CA VAL A 101 -11.35 -6.23 -5.49
C VAL A 101 -12.66 -6.70 -4.89
N ARG A 102 -13.75 -6.02 -5.24
CA ARG A 102 -15.10 -6.52 -5.01
C ARG A 102 -15.71 -6.92 -6.34
N HIS A 103 -16.23 -8.14 -6.40
CA HIS A 103 -16.94 -8.61 -7.58
C HIS A 103 -18.42 -8.19 -7.53
N VAL A 104 -18.83 -7.36 -8.49
CA VAL A 104 -20.21 -6.89 -8.62
C VAL A 104 -20.65 -7.06 -10.08
N ARG A 105 -21.44 -8.10 -10.35
CA ARG A 105 -22.03 -8.38 -11.68
C ARG A 105 -20.98 -8.42 -12.80
N GLY A 106 -19.87 -9.12 -12.59
CA GLY A 106 -18.76 -9.23 -13.55
C GLY A 106 -17.75 -8.07 -13.51
N ASN A 107 -18.04 -6.98 -12.79
CA ASN A 107 -17.10 -5.87 -12.60
C ASN A 107 -16.23 -6.13 -11.36
N LEU A 108 -14.95 -5.78 -11.44
CA LEU A 108 -13.99 -5.84 -10.35
C LEU A 108 -13.62 -4.42 -9.92
N THR A 109 -14.31 -3.90 -8.90
CA THR A 109 -14.04 -2.57 -8.31
C THR A 109 -13.04 -2.68 -7.19
N ILE A 110 -12.21 -1.66 -6.98
CA ILE A 110 -11.22 -1.63 -5.90
C ILE A 110 -11.86 -1.16 -4.60
N HIS A 111 -11.59 -1.88 -3.50
CA HIS A 111 -12.17 -1.59 -2.19
C HIS A 111 -11.19 -1.78 -1.04
N HIS A 112 -11.44 -1.05 0.05
CA HIS A 112 -10.93 -1.37 1.38
C HIS A 112 -12.12 -1.51 2.33
N GLY A 113 -12.46 -2.75 2.72
CA GLY A 113 -13.75 -3.07 3.33
C GLY A 113 -14.92 -2.56 2.48
N VAL A 114 -15.79 -1.76 3.08
CA VAL A 114 -16.95 -1.16 2.38
C VAL A 114 -16.60 0.06 1.53
N SER A 115 -15.40 0.63 1.69
CA SER A 115 -14.99 1.88 1.05
C SER A 115 -14.55 1.65 -0.40
N TYR A 116 -15.30 2.19 -1.36
CA TYR A 116 -14.93 2.19 -2.78
C TYR A 116 -13.76 3.16 -3.04
N GLN A 117 -12.71 2.66 -3.67
CA GLN A 117 -11.46 3.41 -3.91
C GLN A 117 -11.42 4.14 -5.26
N ARG A 118 -12.59 4.35 -5.89
CA ARG A 118 -12.70 5.12 -7.14
C ARG A 118 -11.85 4.58 -8.30
N ALA A 119 -11.59 3.27 -8.29
CA ALA A 119 -10.82 2.57 -9.31
C ALA A 119 -11.37 1.17 -9.55
N HIS A 120 -11.04 0.61 -10.70
CA HIS A 120 -11.32 -0.76 -11.13
C HIS A 120 -10.02 -1.55 -11.26
N PHE A 121 -10.13 -2.88 -11.32
CA PHE A 121 -8.96 -3.74 -11.51
C PHE A 121 -8.25 -3.49 -12.84
N GLY A 122 -8.98 -3.07 -13.88
CA GLY A 122 -8.40 -2.69 -15.17
C GLY A 122 -7.40 -1.55 -15.06
N ASP A 123 -7.71 -0.52 -14.26
CA ASP A 123 -6.81 0.62 -14.03
C ASP A 123 -5.47 0.17 -13.40
N VAL A 124 -5.53 -0.85 -12.54
CA VAL A 124 -4.33 -1.44 -11.91
C VAL A 124 -3.50 -2.22 -12.93
N LEU A 125 -4.15 -3.05 -13.75
CA LEU A 125 -3.49 -3.84 -14.79
C LEU A 125 -2.79 -2.94 -15.81
N GLU A 126 -3.47 -1.90 -16.30
CA GLU A 126 -2.90 -0.93 -17.23
C GLU A 126 -1.70 -0.20 -16.61
N GLY A 127 -1.84 0.29 -15.36
CA GLY A 127 -0.75 0.96 -14.66
C GLY A 127 0.49 0.08 -14.46
N VAL A 128 0.30 -1.22 -14.16
CA VAL A 128 1.40 -2.18 -14.07
C VAL A 128 2.01 -2.49 -15.43
N ALA A 129 1.17 -2.69 -16.46
CA ALA A 129 1.64 -2.95 -17.82
C ALA A 129 2.47 -1.79 -18.38
N ASP A 130 2.02 -0.55 -18.14
CA ASP A 130 2.75 0.67 -18.53
C ASP A 130 4.09 0.76 -17.82
N PHE A 131 4.12 0.50 -16.51
CA PHE A 131 5.36 0.50 -15.75
C PHE A 131 6.35 -0.56 -16.24
N LEU A 132 5.91 -1.80 -16.46
CA LEU A 132 6.79 -2.88 -16.92
C LEU A 132 7.25 -2.70 -18.38
N ARG A 133 6.47 -1.99 -19.21
CA ARG A 133 6.89 -1.60 -20.55
C ARG A 133 7.97 -0.51 -20.52
N GLU A 134 7.85 0.44 -19.60
CA GLU A 134 8.83 1.52 -19.40
C GLU A 134 10.13 1.00 -18.74
N TYR A 135 10.01 0.04 -17.81
CA TYR A 135 11.12 -0.54 -17.05
C TYR A 135 11.15 -2.08 -17.16
N PRO A 136 11.56 -2.64 -18.30
CA PRO A 136 11.48 -4.09 -18.56
C PRO A 136 12.44 -4.93 -17.71
N SER A 137 13.40 -4.31 -17.02
CA SER A 137 14.24 -4.99 -16.04
C SER A 137 13.48 -5.37 -14.75
N GLU A 138 12.35 -4.71 -14.50
CA GLU A 138 11.60 -4.85 -13.26
C GLU A 138 10.55 -5.95 -13.35
N MET A 139 9.91 -6.24 -12.23
CA MET A 139 8.79 -7.16 -12.11
C MET A 139 7.78 -6.60 -11.10
N VAL A 140 6.56 -7.11 -11.08
CA VAL A 140 5.58 -6.72 -10.05
C VAL A 140 4.95 -7.99 -9.46
N LEU A 141 4.97 -8.11 -8.15
CA LEU A 141 4.12 -9.05 -7.40
C LEU A 141 2.82 -8.35 -7.04
N MET A 142 1.69 -9.00 -7.30
CA MET A 142 0.38 -8.48 -6.93
C MET A 142 -0.42 -9.55 -6.20
N ARG A 143 -0.63 -9.36 -4.89
CA ARG A 143 -1.71 -10.07 -4.20
C ARG A 143 -3.03 -9.58 -4.78
N LEU A 144 -3.83 -10.51 -5.27
CA LEU A 144 -5.19 -10.23 -5.70
C LEU A 144 -6.16 -10.99 -4.80
N LYS A 145 -6.99 -10.26 -4.06
CA LYS A 145 -7.92 -10.79 -3.06
C LYS A 145 -9.33 -10.25 -3.30
N GLU A 146 -10.35 -11.08 -3.10
CA GLU A 146 -11.73 -10.62 -3.00
C GLU A 146 -12.00 -9.94 -1.64
N GLU A 147 -12.68 -8.80 -1.64
CA GLU A 147 -12.93 -7.98 -0.46
C GLU A 147 -14.43 -7.96 -0.10
N PHE A 148 -14.72 -8.05 1.20
CA PHE A 148 -16.04 -7.93 1.85
C PHE A 148 -17.05 -9.05 1.54
N SER A 149 -17.26 -9.36 0.28
CA SER A 149 -18.21 -10.36 -0.21
C SER A 149 -17.41 -11.48 -0.83
N GLU A 150 -16.83 -12.36 -0.01
CA GLU A 150 -16.05 -13.52 -0.44
C GLU A 150 -16.96 -14.54 -1.12
N THR A 151 -17.35 -14.24 -2.37
CA THR A 151 -18.06 -15.21 -3.22
C THR A 151 -17.15 -16.36 -3.61
N PHE A 152 -15.84 -16.16 -3.54
CA PHE A 152 -14.77 -17.04 -4.02
C PHE A 152 -14.91 -17.42 -5.50
N ASP A 153 -15.68 -16.62 -6.25
CA ASP A 153 -15.99 -16.85 -7.66
C ASP A 153 -15.65 -15.60 -8.49
N ILE A 154 -14.41 -15.14 -8.35
CA ILE A 154 -13.90 -14.00 -9.12
C ILE A 154 -13.02 -14.43 -10.30
N TYR A 155 -12.65 -15.72 -10.39
CA TYR A 155 -11.67 -16.21 -11.37
C TYR A 155 -12.03 -15.84 -12.81
N GLY A 156 -13.28 -16.11 -13.23
CA GLY A 156 -13.73 -15.79 -14.59
C GLY A 156 -13.68 -14.30 -14.90
N ALA A 157 -14.02 -13.45 -13.92
CA ALA A 157 -13.90 -12.00 -14.05
C ALA A 157 -12.44 -11.58 -14.15
N VAL A 158 -11.54 -12.12 -13.31
CA VAL A 158 -10.11 -11.81 -13.36
C VAL A 158 -9.49 -12.16 -14.71
N VAL A 159 -9.78 -13.36 -15.23
CA VAL A 159 -9.34 -13.79 -16.57
C VAL A 159 -9.84 -12.84 -17.66
N SER A 160 -11.11 -12.42 -17.57
CA SER A 160 -11.70 -11.47 -18.52
C SER A 160 -10.99 -10.12 -18.47
N TYR A 161 -10.66 -9.63 -17.27
CA TYR A 161 -9.93 -8.38 -17.08
C TYR A 161 -8.50 -8.47 -17.61
N ILE A 162 -7.78 -9.58 -17.35
CA ILE A 162 -6.44 -9.79 -17.92
C ILE A 162 -6.50 -9.74 -19.44
N HIS A 163 -7.49 -10.38 -20.06
CA HIS A 163 -7.64 -10.36 -21.52
C HIS A 163 -7.96 -8.97 -22.09
N LEU A 164 -8.66 -8.12 -21.34
CA LEU A 164 -9.09 -6.79 -21.80
C LEU A 164 -8.06 -5.69 -21.54
N TYR A 165 -7.35 -5.75 -20.42
CA TYR A 165 -6.53 -4.65 -19.89
C TYR A 165 -5.04 -4.98 -19.79
N ALA A 166 -4.65 -6.23 -20.05
CA ALA A 166 -3.27 -6.68 -20.06
C ALA A 166 -3.00 -7.64 -21.22
N ASP A 167 -1.76 -8.12 -21.32
CA ASP A 167 -1.38 -9.21 -22.22
C ASP A 167 -1.16 -10.48 -21.39
N TRP A 168 -1.53 -11.64 -21.90
CA TRP A 168 -1.16 -12.92 -21.30
C TRP A 168 0.36 -13.07 -21.24
N ASP A 169 1.11 -12.52 -22.19
CA ASP A 169 2.57 -12.52 -22.16
C ASP A 169 3.15 -11.65 -21.04
N LEU A 170 2.37 -10.75 -20.44
CA LEU A 170 2.79 -9.98 -19.26
C LEU A 170 2.86 -10.86 -18.01
N LEU A 171 2.10 -11.95 -17.93
CA LEU A 171 1.96 -12.72 -16.70
C LEU A 171 3.02 -13.83 -16.55
N TRP A 172 3.38 -14.13 -15.32
CA TRP A 172 4.07 -15.38 -14.94
C TRP A 172 3.04 -16.47 -14.61
N HIS A 173 2.87 -17.43 -15.52
CA HIS A 173 1.84 -18.48 -15.46
C HIS A 173 2.22 -19.73 -14.66
N SER A 174 3.14 -19.61 -13.71
CA SER A 174 3.63 -20.76 -12.94
C SER A 174 3.49 -20.53 -11.45
N ARG A 175 3.16 -21.60 -10.74
CA ARG A 175 3.15 -21.65 -9.27
C ARG A 175 4.55 -21.77 -8.66
N LEU A 176 5.56 -22.02 -9.47
CA LEU A 176 6.94 -22.20 -9.00
C LEU A 176 7.60 -20.85 -8.77
N MET A 177 8.52 -20.83 -7.80
CA MET A 177 9.37 -19.67 -7.54
C MET A 177 10.24 -19.36 -8.77
N PRO A 178 10.11 -18.19 -9.40
CA PRO A 178 10.96 -17.82 -10.51
C PRO A 178 12.34 -17.34 -10.02
N THR A 179 13.32 -17.35 -10.91
CA THR A 179 14.50 -16.50 -10.74
C THR A 179 14.18 -15.05 -11.14
N VAL A 180 15.03 -14.10 -10.75
CA VAL A 180 14.91 -12.70 -11.17
C VAL A 180 14.81 -12.59 -12.69
N GLY A 181 15.68 -13.28 -13.44
CA GLY A 181 15.69 -13.25 -14.91
C GLY A 181 14.38 -13.74 -15.54
N GLN A 182 13.74 -14.75 -14.94
CA GLN A 182 12.43 -15.24 -15.39
C GLN A 182 11.29 -14.28 -15.06
N ALA A 183 11.43 -13.50 -13.98
CA ALA A 183 10.43 -12.55 -13.51
C ALA A 183 10.50 -11.18 -14.23
N ARG A 184 11.62 -10.83 -14.88
CA ARG A 184 11.76 -9.54 -15.56
C ARG A 184 10.67 -9.31 -16.61
N GLY A 185 10.11 -8.12 -16.61
CA GLY A 185 8.99 -7.71 -17.45
C GLY A 185 7.69 -8.44 -17.13
N LYS A 186 7.59 -9.15 -15.99
CA LYS A 186 6.39 -9.94 -15.63
C LYS A 186 5.63 -9.34 -14.46
N LEU A 187 4.30 -9.45 -14.58
CA LEU A 187 3.38 -9.42 -13.48
C LEU A 187 3.22 -10.85 -12.92
N ILE A 188 3.48 -11.02 -11.64
CA ILE A 188 3.25 -12.26 -10.91
C ILE A 188 2.05 -12.08 -10.00
N VAL A 189 0.94 -12.72 -10.36
CA VAL A 189 -0.26 -12.73 -9.51
C VAL A 189 -0.03 -13.69 -8.35
N LEU A 190 -0.13 -13.16 -7.13
CA LEU A 190 -0.26 -13.91 -5.89
C LEU A 190 -1.75 -14.12 -5.63
N GLN A 191 -2.26 -15.24 -6.12
CA GLN A 191 -3.68 -15.57 -6.13
C GLN A 191 -4.18 -15.90 -4.72
N ASP A 192 -5.04 -15.03 -4.19
CA ASP A 192 -5.74 -15.17 -2.89
C ASP A 192 -7.25 -15.36 -3.12
N PHE A 193 -7.57 -16.27 -4.05
CA PHE A 193 -8.92 -16.70 -4.41
C PHE A 193 -8.89 -18.08 -5.10
N GLY A 194 -10.06 -18.72 -5.26
CA GLY A 194 -10.21 -20.03 -5.89
C GLY A 194 -9.98 -20.05 -7.41
N GLY A 195 -10.11 -21.22 -8.03
CA GLY A 195 -9.94 -21.42 -9.48
C GLY A 195 -8.54 -21.86 -9.91
N PRO A 196 -8.30 -22.11 -11.21
CA PRO A 196 -6.99 -22.48 -11.76
C PRO A 196 -5.86 -21.51 -11.41
N ASP A 197 -4.61 -21.97 -11.49
CA ASP A 197 -3.42 -21.15 -11.22
C ASP A 197 -3.20 -20.13 -12.36
N LEU A 198 -3.30 -18.82 -12.05
CA LEU A 198 -2.84 -17.73 -12.95
C LEU A 198 -1.38 -17.32 -12.68
N GLY A 199 -0.83 -17.77 -11.55
CA GLY A 199 0.50 -17.45 -11.08
C GLY A 199 0.80 -18.25 -9.82
N MET A 200 1.37 -17.60 -8.81
CA MET A 200 1.68 -18.23 -7.54
C MET A 200 0.48 -18.14 -6.57
N ARG A 201 0.36 -19.09 -5.64
CA ARG A 201 -0.66 -19.01 -4.59
C ARG A 201 -0.19 -18.08 -3.49
N TYR A 202 -1.04 -17.17 -3.03
CA TYR A 202 -0.70 -16.29 -1.91
C TYR A 202 -0.27 -17.09 -0.67
N GLY A 203 -0.99 -18.18 -0.36
CA GLY A 203 -0.67 -19.07 0.75
C GLY A 203 0.60 -19.92 0.59
N SER A 204 1.37 -19.79 -0.50
CA SER A 204 2.69 -20.44 -0.63
C SER A 204 3.83 -19.62 -0.02
N LEU A 205 3.53 -18.43 0.51
CA LEU A 205 4.49 -17.54 1.17
C LEU A 205 4.52 -17.82 2.68
N ASP A 206 5.62 -17.40 3.32
CA ASP A 206 5.70 -17.32 4.79
C ASP A 206 5.21 -15.94 5.21
N ILE A 207 4.04 -15.85 5.86
CA ILE A 207 3.30 -14.59 6.03
C ILE A 207 3.11 -14.26 7.50
N ALA A 208 3.46 -13.03 7.88
CA ALA A 208 3.07 -12.44 9.16
C ALA A 208 2.14 -11.24 8.94
N ASP A 209 0.87 -11.39 9.34
CA ASP A 209 -0.20 -10.40 9.15
C ASP A 209 -1.06 -10.22 10.42
N ASP A 210 -0.43 -9.85 11.53
CA ASP A 210 -1.16 -9.44 12.74
C ASP A 210 -1.65 -7.98 12.58
N TRP A 211 -2.70 -7.79 11.79
CA TRP A 211 -3.20 -6.45 11.42
C TRP A 211 -4.07 -5.79 12.51
N LYS A 212 -4.55 -6.54 13.49
CA LYS A 212 -5.52 -6.03 14.49
C LYS A 212 -4.81 -5.24 15.57
N VAL A 213 -4.94 -3.91 15.50
CA VAL A 213 -4.37 -2.99 16.49
C VAL A 213 -5.51 -2.20 17.11
N PRO A 214 -6.20 -2.70 18.16
CA PRO A 214 -7.43 -2.07 18.66
C PRO A 214 -7.25 -0.61 19.09
N THR A 215 -6.09 -0.29 19.68
CA THR A 215 -5.68 1.03 20.16
C THR A 215 -4.19 1.23 19.97
N LEU A 216 -3.70 2.48 20.04
CA LEU A 216 -2.27 2.78 19.95
C LEU A 216 -1.40 2.18 21.08
N LEU A 217 -2.02 1.66 22.15
CA LEU A 217 -1.31 0.91 23.19
C LEU A 217 -0.81 -0.45 22.65
N HIS A 218 -1.45 -0.99 21.61
CA HIS A 218 -1.14 -2.29 21.03
C HIS A 218 -0.05 -2.24 19.93
N VAL A 219 0.56 -1.06 19.73
CA VAL A 219 1.62 -0.86 18.73
C VAL A 219 2.87 -1.67 19.08
N ALA A 220 3.12 -1.93 20.37
CA ALA A 220 4.27 -2.71 20.79
C ALA A 220 4.14 -4.18 20.37
N GLU A 221 2.95 -4.76 20.51
CA GLU A 221 2.60 -6.11 20.10
C GLU A 221 2.66 -6.24 18.58
N LYS A 222 2.10 -5.26 17.84
CA LYS A 222 2.24 -5.19 16.39
C LYS A 222 3.71 -5.19 15.97
N TRP A 223 4.53 -4.35 16.61
CA TRP A 223 5.95 -4.29 16.33
C TRP A 223 6.66 -5.61 16.66
N GLN A 224 6.29 -6.26 17.77
CA GLN A 224 6.86 -7.55 18.14
C GLN A 224 6.63 -8.60 17.04
N SER A 225 5.41 -8.70 16.51
CA SER A 225 5.09 -9.59 15.39
C SER A 225 5.92 -9.28 14.13
N VAL A 226 6.05 -7.99 13.77
CA VAL A 226 6.88 -7.55 12.64
C VAL A 226 8.34 -7.92 12.85
N HIS A 227 8.89 -7.59 14.02
CA HIS A 227 10.28 -7.83 14.36
C HIS A 227 10.63 -9.33 14.38
N GLU A 228 9.79 -10.17 14.97
CA GLU A 228 9.98 -11.63 14.98
C GLU A 228 10.04 -12.23 13.58
N HIS A 229 9.18 -11.76 12.67
CA HIS A 229 9.18 -12.23 11.28
C HIS A 229 10.42 -11.75 10.51
N LEU A 230 10.84 -10.49 10.71
CA LEU A 230 12.07 -9.95 10.14
C LEU A 230 13.33 -10.68 10.62
N GLU A 231 13.37 -11.12 11.88
CA GLU A 231 14.48 -11.94 12.40
C GLU A 231 14.42 -13.40 11.90
N THR A 232 13.24 -13.89 11.55
CA THR A 232 13.06 -15.24 10.99
C THR A 232 13.48 -15.31 9.51
N ALA A 233 13.18 -14.28 8.72
CA ALA A 233 13.39 -14.29 7.26
C ALA A 233 14.84 -14.61 6.79
N PRO A 234 15.90 -14.12 7.44
CA PRO A 234 17.29 -14.42 7.05
C PRO A 234 17.69 -15.89 7.25
N VAL A 235 17.13 -16.57 8.25
CA VAL A 235 17.48 -17.95 8.62
C VAL A 235 16.42 -18.97 8.21
N GLY A 236 15.25 -18.50 7.79
CA GLY A 236 14.13 -19.33 7.34
C GLY A 236 14.37 -20.01 6.00
N ASN A 237 13.39 -20.80 5.56
CA ASN A 237 13.48 -21.56 4.32
C ASN A 237 13.58 -20.62 3.10
N LYS A 238 14.69 -20.70 2.36
CA LYS A 238 14.95 -19.89 1.17
C LYS A 238 14.05 -20.21 -0.03
N ALA A 239 13.32 -21.32 0.01
CA ALA A 239 12.31 -21.64 -0.99
C ALA A 239 11.07 -20.74 -0.92
N TYR A 240 10.84 -20.06 0.20
CA TYR A 240 9.69 -19.18 0.41
C TYR A 240 10.10 -17.71 0.36
N ILE A 241 9.22 -16.88 -0.21
CA ILE A 241 9.21 -15.44 0.04
C ILE A 241 8.60 -15.24 1.42
N PHE A 242 9.29 -14.46 2.25
CA PHE A 242 8.76 -13.95 3.51
C PHE A 242 7.97 -12.67 3.21
N LEU A 243 6.76 -12.56 3.73
CA LEU A 243 5.88 -11.39 3.56
C LEU A 243 5.48 -10.85 4.93
N THR A 244 6.13 -9.77 5.34
CA THR A 244 5.91 -9.13 6.63
C THR A 244 5.00 -7.92 6.47
N TYR A 245 3.84 -7.93 7.11
CA TYR A 245 2.94 -6.76 7.14
C TYR A 245 3.28 -5.83 8.30
N GLY A 246 3.78 -4.62 7.99
CA GLY A 246 3.92 -3.52 8.94
C GLY A 246 2.62 -2.74 9.18
N SER A 247 1.62 -2.92 8.31
CA SER A 247 0.32 -2.24 8.41
C SER A 247 -0.59 -2.81 9.51
N GLY A 248 -1.59 -2.04 9.90
CA GLY A 248 -2.59 -2.46 10.87
C GLY A 248 -3.70 -1.43 11.02
N ALA A 249 -4.78 -1.81 11.71
CA ALA A 249 -5.91 -0.92 11.98
C ALA A 249 -6.70 -1.35 13.21
N GLY A 250 -7.41 -0.38 13.80
CA GLY A 250 -8.45 -0.58 14.79
C GLY A 250 -9.28 0.68 15.02
N ILE A 251 -10.37 0.53 15.76
CA ILE A 251 -11.35 1.62 16.01
C ILE A 251 -10.69 2.85 16.66
N PHE A 252 -9.62 2.66 17.44
CA PHE A 252 -8.86 3.74 18.08
C PHE A 252 -7.39 3.80 17.64
N ALA A 253 -7.05 3.17 16.51
CA ALA A 253 -5.72 3.22 15.92
C ALA A 253 -5.85 3.15 14.39
N TYR A 254 -5.86 4.32 13.77
CA TYR A 254 -6.02 4.45 12.34
C TYR A 254 -4.73 4.08 11.61
N PRO A 255 -4.82 3.56 10.36
CA PRO A 255 -3.66 3.20 9.54
C PRO A 255 -2.52 4.21 9.58
N ASN A 256 -2.80 5.50 9.36
CA ASN A 256 -1.78 6.55 9.40
C ASN A 256 -1.06 6.68 10.76
N ALA A 257 -1.80 6.59 11.87
CA ALA A 257 -1.23 6.68 13.21
C ALA A 257 -0.37 5.46 13.59
N ILE A 258 -0.73 4.29 13.06
CA ILE A 258 0.04 3.04 13.20
C ILE A 258 1.30 3.12 12.34
N ALA A 259 1.18 3.50 11.06
CA ALA A 259 2.27 3.66 10.12
C ALA A 259 3.36 4.59 10.66
N GLN A 260 3.00 5.76 11.20
CA GLN A 260 3.96 6.69 11.82
C GLN A 260 4.78 6.08 12.96
N ARG A 261 4.31 5.01 13.61
CA ARG A 261 5.01 4.36 14.73
C ARG A 261 5.74 3.09 14.29
N ILE A 262 5.09 2.26 13.46
CA ILE A 262 5.70 1.02 12.96
C ILE A 262 6.79 1.32 11.95
N ASN A 263 6.58 2.25 11.01
CA ASN A 263 7.59 2.59 10.02
C ASN A 263 8.81 3.25 10.68
N ALA A 264 8.63 4.06 11.72
CA ALA A 264 9.74 4.64 12.48
C ALA A 264 10.60 3.55 13.14
N ARG A 265 9.97 2.57 13.81
CA ARG A 265 10.68 1.42 14.40
C ARG A 265 11.35 0.55 13.34
N LEU A 266 10.70 0.34 12.20
CA LEU A 266 11.24 -0.38 11.06
C LEU A 266 12.47 0.33 10.50
N TYR A 267 12.40 1.65 10.34
CA TYR A 267 13.51 2.47 9.87
C TYR A 267 14.71 2.36 10.82
N ASP A 268 14.51 2.53 12.12
CA ASP A 268 15.57 2.40 13.13
C ASP A 268 16.20 0.99 13.13
N TYR A 269 15.35 -0.04 13.03
CA TYR A 269 15.79 -1.44 12.96
C TYR A 269 16.64 -1.71 11.71
N LEU A 270 16.18 -1.33 10.53
CA LEU A 270 16.90 -1.54 9.27
C LEU A 270 18.19 -0.70 9.23
N MET A 271 18.17 0.53 9.75
CA MET A 271 19.33 1.40 9.85
C MET A 271 20.45 0.76 10.68
N ALA A 272 20.10 0.10 11.80
CA ALA A 272 21.06 -0.63 12.64
C ALA A 272 21.68 -1.85 11.95
N LEU A 273 21.10 -2.33 10.85
CA LEU A 273 21.53 -3.51 10.11
C LEU A 273 22.22 -3.18 8.79
N ILE A 274 22.40 -1.91 8.44
CA ILE A 274 23.11 -1.49 7.23
C ILE A 274 24.50 -2.14 7.17
N GLY A 275 24.84 -2.68 5.99
CA GLY A 275 26.09 -3.41 5.75
C GLY A 275 26.06 -4.88 6.14
N GLN A 276 24.97 -5.36 6.77
CA GLN A 276 24.77 -6.80 6.98
C GLN A 276 24.05 -7.39 5.76
N ASN A 277 24.59 -8.50 5.23
CA ASN A 277 23.93 -9.24 4.16
C ASN A 277 22.74 -10.03 4.72
N ARG A 278 21.55 -9.41 4.76
CA ARG A 278 20.31 -10.00 5.27
C ARG A 278 19.21 -9.97 4.21
N ARG A 279 18.45 -11.06 4.19
CA ARG A 279 17.23 -11.19 3.37
C ARG A 279 16.00 -11.05 4.25
N PHE A 280 15.13 -10.10 3.93
CA PHE A 280 13.86 -9.90 4.64
C PHE A 280 12.64 -10.33 3.82
N GLY A 281 12.80 -10.58 2.53
CA GLY A 281 11.66 -10.81 1.63
C GLY A 281 10.91 -9.51 1.38
N ILE A 282 9.58 -9.56 1.40
CA ILE A 282 8.70 -8.41 1.19
C ILE A 282 8.36 -7.78 2.53
N ILE A 283 8.61 -6.48 2.65
CA ILE A 283 8.16 -5.68 3.78
C ILE A 283 7.05 -4.75 3.29
N THR A 284 5.82 -4.95 3.76
CA THR A 284 4.67 -4.13 3.34
C THR A 284 4.36 -3.04 4.36
N MET A 285 4.00 -1.87 3.85
CA MET A 285 3.79 -0.67 4.66
C MET A 285 2.52 0.08 4.25
N ASP A 286 1.99 0.85 5.21
CA ASP A 286 1.08 1.97 4.95
C ASP A 286 1.93 3.27 4.95
N PHE A 287 1.60 4.21 4.07
CA PHE A 287 2.27 5.52 3.93
C PHE A 287 3.82 5.46 3.95
N PRO A 288 4.45 4.60 3.11
CA PRO A 288 5.91 4.52 3.07
C PRO A 288 6.54 5.81 2.55
N ALA A 289 7.78 6.07 2.94
CA ALA A 289 8.59 7.19 2.44
C ALA A 289 9.74 6.72 1.56
N SER A 290 10.19 7.56 0.61
CA SER A 290 11.27 7.20 -0.32
C SER A 290 12.56 6.74 0.38
N PRO A 291 13.03 7.39 1.48
CA PRO A 291 14.22 6.92 2.18
C PRO A 291 14.08 5.52 2.77
N LEU A 292 12.93 5.18 3.35
CA LEU A 292 12.65 3.83 3.85
C LEU A 292 12.62 2.80 2.71
N LEU A 293 12.00 3.13 1.56
CA LEU A 293 12.01 2.25 0.39
C LEU A 293 13.44 1.99 -0.10
N GLN A 294 14.25 3.04 -0.20
CA GLN A 294 15.66 2.93 -0.60
C GLN A 294 16.46 2.07 0.38
N MET A 295 16.20 2.21 1.68
CA MET A 295 16.87 1.41 2.70
C MET A 295 16.55 -0.08 2.54
N ILE A 296 15.29 -0.44 2.29
CA ILE A 296 14.88 -1.83 2.01
C ILE A 296 15.57 -2.35 0.74
N ILE A 297 15.61 -1.55 -0.33
CA ILE A 297 16.25 -1.90 -1.61
C ILE A 297 17.75 -2.18 -1.43
N ASN A 298 18.43 -1.42 -0.58
CA ASN A 298 19.88 -1.53 -0.34
C ASN A 298 20.33 -2.84 0.35
N PHE A 299 19.40 -3.71 0.77
CA PHE A 299 19.71 -5.05 1.29
C PHE A 299 19.90 -6.11 0.20
N ASN A 300 19.83 -5.73 -1.08
CA ASN A 300 20.05 -6.65 -2.21
C ASN A 300 21.46 -6.66 -2.74
#